data_AF-A0A9D9Q702-F1
#
_entry.id   AF-A0A9D9Q702-F1
#
_cell.length_a   1.000
_cell.length_b   1.000
_cell.length_c   1.000
_cell.angle_alpha   90.00
_cell.angle_beta   90.00
_cell.angle_gamma   90.00
#
_symmetry.space_group_name_H-M   'P 1'
#
loop_
_entity.id
_entity.type
_entity.pdbx_description
1 polymer ?
#
loop_
_entity_poly.entity_id
_entity_poly.type
_entity_poly.pdbx_seq_one_letter_code
_entity_poly.pdbx_strand_id
1 'polypeptide(L)'
;MPVKIGGSYVSEAAVSFAKAQAEEGNKDSDVIKNLKEKFPNVNFTVGTKPFSGTGTNNVSISSKILKQMENDPEKRLEYEALIYDIANTDLAQGRKLKSGGFIIGDDGGLRAWSVSEHNDGNGRNIANLNKKNKKSWLDEMLVNTAKKKKSSPLKEAREKLLEKAKAKAEEKKSAAILDISSEGKALALSETSENISFKNTDELSKYLFQIFDVVKGGMTKISAKYLKDCVKDEKKMQSLFNNLSAADATLKARQKEVGFQGMRVKIDENGEVSMESSKSTVGFNGEKLKRQMAAAATKGDMKAVLALIEEDIKTLEDGFKNNMCDAAEVEKAKDLLAEAKEKMAKLPDRAPTPEEQSVMAVNMAI
;
A
#
# COMPACT_ATOMS: atom_id res chain seq x y z
N MET A 1 3.48 -2.99 -0.98
CA MET A 1 2.96 -3.37 0.36
C MET A 1 3.99 -3.02 1.45
N PRO A 2 3.68 -2.98 2.76
CA PRO A 2 4.72 -2.86 3.79
C PRO A 2 5.63 -4.08 3.78
N VAL A 3 6.94 -3.86 3.65
CA VAL A 3 7.98 -4.87 3.68
C VAL A 3 8.79 -4.70 4.97
N LYS A 4 9.11 -5.81 5.63
CA LYS A 4 9.95 -5.80 6.83
C LYS A 4 11.42 -5.86 6.42
N ILE A 5 12.22 -4.91 6.90
CA ILE A 5 13.68 -4.87 6.74
C ILE A 5 14.32 -4.61 8.10
N GLY A 6 15.14 -5.56 8.57
CA GLY A 6 15.67 -5.55 9.93
C GLY A 6 14.56 -5.37 10.98
N GLY A 7 14.68 -4.32 11.78
CA GLY A 7 13.71 -3.95 12.83
C GLY A 7 12.57 -3.03 12.37
N SER A 8 12.47 -2.70 11.08
CA SER A 8 11.56 -1.65 10.57
C SER A 8 10.63 -2.20 9.48
N TYR A 9 9.37 -1.75 9.46
CA TYR A 9 8.48 -1.90 8.31
C TYR A 9 8.56 -0.65 7.44
N VAL A 10 8.78 -0.82 6.14
CA VAL A 10 8.96 0.27 5.16
C VAL A 10 8.18 -0.05 3.88
N SER A 11 8.03 0.92 2.99
CA SER A 11 7.42 0.69 1.68
C SER A 11 8.32 -0.19 0.80
N GLU A 12 7.71 -0.94 -0.10
CA GLU A 12 8.43 -1.74 -1.09
C GLU A 12 9.36 -0.88 -1.97
N ALA A 13 8.94 0.34 -2.31
CA ALA A 13 9.76 1.31 -3.05
C ALA A 13 11.02 1.73 -2.27
N ALA A 14 10.91 1.88 -0.95
CA ALA A 14 12.04 2.16 -0.09
C ALA A 14 13.07 1.03 -0.08
N VAL A 15 12.61 -0.22 -0.04
CA VAL A 15 13.50 -1.41 -0.10
C VAL A 15 14.19 -1.48 -1.45
N SER A 16 13.46 -1.30 -2.55
CA SER A 16 14.05 -1.30 -3.90
C SER A 16 15.08 -0.18 -4.07
N PHE A 17 14.79 1.03 -3.55
CA PHE A 17 15.72 2.15 -3.58
C PHE A 17 17.00 1.85 -2.79
N ALA A 18 16.86 1.41 -1.54
CA ALA A 18 18.00 1.13 -0.67
C ALA A 18 18.90 0.01 -1.24
N LYS A 19 18.30 -1.06 -1.80
CA LYS A 19 19.05 -2.15 -2.44
C LYS A 19 19.80 -1.69 -3.68
N ALA A 20 19.14 -0.91 -4.56
CA ALA A 20 19.80 -0.34 -5.72
C ALA A 20 21.00 0.54 -5.33
N GLN A 21 20.84 1.36 -4.29
CA GLN A 21 21.91 2.22 -3.77
C GLN A 21 23.05 1.45 -3.08
N ALA A 22 22.78 0.30 -2.48
CA ALA A 22 23.81 -0.58 -1.92
C ALA A 22 24.65 -1.25 -3.01
N GLU A 23 24.05 -1.58 -4.16
CA GLU A 23 24.74 -2.18 -5.31
C GLU A 23 25.60 -1.17 -6.09
N GLU A 24 25.33 0.14 -5.99
CA GLU A 24 26.11 1.18 -6.66
C GLU A 24 27.50 1.42 -6.04
N GLY A 25 27.85 0.70 -4.96
CA GLY A 25 29.24 0.57 -4.51
C GLY A 25 29.87 1.88 -4.01
N ASN A 26 29.17 2.64 -3.17
CA ASN A 26 29.76 3.84 -2.58
C ASN A 26 30.64 3.46 -1.36
N LYS A 27 31.96 3.52 -1.55
CA LYS A 27 33.01 3.22 -0.55
C LYS A 27 33.36 4.42 0.35
N ASP A 28 32.54 5.47 0.38
CA ASP A 28 32.73 6.60 1.31
C ASP A 28 32.34 6.16 2.73
N SER A 29 33.28 6.32 3.69
CA SER A 29 33.08 6.03 5.12
C SER A 29 32.15 7.04 5.82
N ASP A 30 31.97 8.24 5.26
CA ASP A 30 31.10 9.26 5.85
C ASP A 30 29.63 9.03 5.46
N VAL A 31 28.92 8.32 6.34
CA VAL A 31 27.50 7.98 6.20
C VAL A 31 26.62 9.22 6.03
N ILE A 32 26.90 10.33 6.73
CA ILE A 32 26.07 11.53 6.67
C ILE A 32 26.19 12.21 5.31
N LYS A 33 27.41 12.30 4.78
CA LYS A 33 27.65 12.84 3.44
C LYS A 33 26.90 12.03 2.39
N ASN A 34 26.98 10.70 2.48
CA ASN A 34 26.27 9.79 1.58
C ASN A 34 24.74 9.96 1.65
N LEU A 35 24.18 10.14 2.86
CA LEU A 35 22.75 10.41 3.03
C LEU A 35 22.32 11.74 2.41
N LYS A 36 23.13 12.80 2.55
CA LYS A 36 22.86 14.10 1.91
C LYS A 36 22.88 14.02 0.39
N GLU A 37 23.80 13.24 -0.19
CA GLU A 37 23.85 13.00 -1.63
C GLU A 37 22.63 12.22 -2.13
N LYS A 38 22.20 11.19 -1.40
CA LYS A 38 21.03 10.36 -1.75
C LYS A 38 19.71 11.10 -1.58
N PHE A 39 19.61 12.00 -0.60
CA PHE A 39 18.40 12.73 -0.27
C PHE A 39 18.66 14.24 -0.18
N PRO A 40 18.89 14.93 -1.31
CA PRO A 40 19.27 16.35 -1.35
C PRO A 40 18.18 17.29 -0.81
N ASN A 41 16.93 16.84 -0.77
CA ASN A 41 15.78 17.61 -0.27
C ASN A 41 15.52 17.41 1.23
N VAL A 42 16.42 16.71 1.93
CA VAL A 42 16.32 16.41 3.36
C VAL A 42 17.41 17.12 4.13
N ASN A 43 17.01 17.85 5.17
CA ASN A 43 17.92 18.55 6.06
C ASN A 43 18.39 17.60 7.17
N PHE A 44 19.51 16.92 6.95
CA PHE A 44 20.10 16.02 7.95
C PHE A 44 20.84 16.77 9.06
N THR A 45 20.54 16.40 10.30
CA THR A 45 21.25 16.86 11.49
C THR A 45 21.72 15.67 12.32
N VAL A 46 22.95 15.73 12.84
CA VAL A 46 23.45 14.70 13.76
C VAL A 46 23.01 15.03 15.18
N GLY A 47 22.42 14.05 15.86
CA GLY A 47 21.85 14.17 17.20
C GLY A 47 20.34 13.96 17.22
N THR A 48 19.73 14.14 18.39
CA THR A 48 18.32 13.79 18.65
C THR A 48 17.50 14.96 19.18
N LYS A 49 18.01 16.20 19.04
CA LYS A 49 17.33 17.41 19.52
C LYS A 49 16.11 17.73 18.64
N PRO A 50 14.88 17.70 19.21
CA PRO A 50 13.67 18.05 18.47
C PRO A 50 13.59 19.55 18.18
N PHE A 51 12.70 19.94 17.27
CA PHE A 51 12.41 21.34 16.93
C PHE A 51 13.62 22.12 16.40
N SER A 52 14.52 21.43 15.69
CA SER A 52 15.71 22.01 15.08
C SER A 52 15.52 22.15 13.56
N GLY A 53 15.99 23.26 12.99
CA GLY A 53 15.89 23.54 11.55
C GLY A 53 14.61 24.29 11.14
N THR A 54 14.58 24.65 9.85
CA THR A 54 13.47 25.36 9.19
C THR A 54 12.81 24.44 8.14
N GLY A 55 11.55 24.69 7.81
CA GLY A 55 10.80 23.83 6.86
C GLY A 55 10.42 22.47 7.44
N THR A 56 9.88 21.58 6.61
CA THR A 56 9.22 20.32 7.05
C THR A 56 10.03 19.06 6.76
N ASN A 57 11.17 19.17 6.07
CA ASN A 57 11.98 18.03 5.63
C ASN A 57 13.22 17.83 6.50
N ASN A 58 13.09 18.00 7.82
CA ASN A 58 14.22 17.84 8.74
C ASN A 58 14.31 16.39 9.22
N VAL A 59 15.51 15.81 9.22
CA VAL A 59 15.77 14.48 9.76
C VAL A 59 16.95 14.54 10.71
N SER A 60 16.72 14.23 11.98
CA SER A 60 17.75 14.15 13.00
C SER A 60 18.08 12.69 13.28
N ILE A 61 19.35 12.31 13.18
CA ILE A 61 19.80 10.93 13.37
C ILE A 61 20.81 10.88 14.49
N SER A 62 20.59 9.97 15.43
CA SER A 62 21.53 9.74 16.51
C SER A 62 22.92 9.30 16.00
N SER A 63 23.98 9.77 16.66
CA SER A 63 25.35 9.40 16.32
C SER A 63 25.60 7.89 16.47
N LYS A 64 24.89 7.23 17.38
CA LYS A 64 24.94 5.77 17.55
C LYS A 64 24.38 5.04 16.33
N ILE A 65 23.27 5.51 15.78
CA ILE A 65 22.68 4.92 14.56
C ILE A 65 23.58 5.14 13.35
N LEU A 66 24.17 6.33 13.20
CA LEU A 66 25.13 6.58 12.12
C LEU A 66 26.34 5.64 12.18
N LYS A 67 26.89 5.39 13.38
CA LYS A 67 27.94 4.39 13.58
C LYS A 67 27.47 2.98 13.24
N GLN A 68 26.21 2.61 13.54
CA GLN A 68 25.67 1.31 13.15
C GLN A 68 25.58 1.19 11.62
N MET A 69 25.11 2.24 10.93
CA MET A 69 25.05 2.25 9.46
C MET A 69 26.45 2.21 8.81
N GLU A 70 27.46 2.75 9.48
CA GLU A 70 28.85 2.69 9.01
C GLU A 70 29.43 1.27 9.10
N ASN A 71 29.16 0.58 10.21
CA ASN A 71 29.76 -0.72 10.52
C ASN A 71 28.94 -1.94 10.05
N ASP A 72 27.64 -1.76 9.82
CA ASP A 72 26.71 -2.84 9.47
C ASP A 72 25.92 -2.48 8.20
N PRO A 73 26.23 -3.14 7.06
CA PRO A 73 25.54 -2.93 5.79
C PRO A 73 24.04 -3.23 5.84
N GLU A 74 23.58 -4.17 6.67
CA GLU A 74 22.16 -4.49 6.81
C GLU A 74 21.44 -3.38 7.58
N LYS A 75 22.10 -2.81 8.60
CA LYS A 75 21.58 -1.63 9.33
C LYS A 75 21.56 -0.41 8.42
N ARG A 76 22.59 -0.23 7.59
CA ARG A 76 22.61 0.83 6.57
C ARG A 76 21.42 0.72 5.64
N LEU A 77 21.15 -0.48 5.13
CA LEU A 77 20.02 -0.77 4.25
C LEU A 77 18.67 -0.51 4.94
N GLU A 78 18.52 -0.94 6.20
CA GLU A 78 17.32 -0.69 7.02
C GLU A 78 17.03 0.81 7.16
N TYR A 79 18.03 1.60 7.57
CA TYR A 79 17.84 3.02 7.83
C TYR A 79 17.76 3.86 6.56
N GLU A 80 18.45 3.50 5.48
CA GLU A 80 18.28 4.16 4.18
C GLU A 80 16.87 3.97 3.61
N ALA A 81 16.31 2.75 3.75
CA ALA A 81 14.92 2.51 3.37
C ALA A 81 13.96 3.31 4.26
N LEU A 82 14.19 3.37 5.58
CA LEU A 82 13.37 4.18 6.48
C LEU A 82 13.41 5.68 6.12
N ILE A 83 14.60 6.20 5.82
CA ILE A 83 14.81 7.61 5.43
C ILE A 83 14.12 7.90 4.10
N TYR A 84 14.07 6.96 3.16
CA TYR A 84 13.31 7.13 1.92
C TYR A 84 11.83 7.40 2.20
N ASP A 85 11.18 6.60 3.04
CA ASP A 85 9.76 6.82 3.36
C ASP A 85 9.53 8.15 4.09
N ILE A 86 10.42 8.51 5.02
CA ILE A 86 10.43 9.80 5.72
C ILE A 86 10.53 10.96 4.73
N ALA A 87 11.50 10.91 3.82
CA ALA A 87 11.75 11.96 2.83
C ALA A 87 10.58 12.16 1.86
N ASN A 88 9.79 11.11 1.63
CA ASN A 88 8.64 11.14 0.74
C ASN A 88 7.31 11.43 1.45
N THR A 89 7.33 11.77 2.74
CA THR A 89 6.11 12.03 3.50
C THR A 89 5.86 13.50 3.74
N ASP A 90 4.66 13.92 3.39
CA ASP A 90 4.16 15.25 3.72
C ASP A 90 3.72 15.29 5.18
N LEU A 91 4.63 15.72 6.05
CA LEU A 91 4.36 15.89 7.48
C LEU A 91 3.35 17.01 7.76
N ALA A 92 3.22 18.00 6.86
CA ALA A 92 2.29 19.10 7.04
C ALA A 92 0.83 18.66 6.85
N GLN A 93 0.57 17.68 5.98
CA GLN A 93 -0.78 17.16 5.71
C GLN A 93 -1.82 18.26 5.41
N GLY A 94 -1.38 19.39 4.84
CA GLY A 94 -2.23 20.55 4.56
C GLY A 94 -2.39 21.55 5.71
N ARG A 95 -1.75 21.32 6.87
CA ARG A 95 -1.66 22.26 7.99
C ARG A 95 -0.52 23.26 7.76
N LYS A 96 -0.65 24.48 8.30
CA LYS A 96 0.44 25.46 8.33
C LYS A 96 1.45 25.09 9.41
N LEU A 97 2.57 24.52 8.98
CA LEU A 97 3.72 24.23 9.86
C LEU A 97 4.84 25.24 9.58
N LYS A 98 5.39 25.81 10.65
CA LYS A 98 6.61 26.63 10.59
C LYS A 98 7.85 25.75 10.39
N SER A 99 7.89 24.62 11.09
CA SER A 99 8.90 23.59 10.87
C SER A 99 8.41 22.22 11.32
N GLY A 100 9.06 21.18 10.82
CA GLY A 100 8.74 19.81 11.20
C GLY A 100 9.83 18.86 10.72
N GLY A 101 9.82 17.66 11.29
CA GLY A 101 10.76 16.64 10.91
C GLY A 101 10.61 15.35 11.69
N PHE A 102 11.58 14.46 11.47
CA PHE A 102 11.66 13.15 12.10
C PHE A 102 12.96 13.00 12.87
N ILE A 103 12.93 12.19 13.93
CA ILE A 103 14.08 11.88 14.76
C ILE A 103 14.22 10.37 14.82
N ILE A 104 15.42 9.88 14.51
CA ILE A 104 15.83 8.50 14.71
C ILE A 104 16.72 8.47 15.97
N GLY A 105 16.18 7.91 17.06
CA GLY A 105 16.82 7.87 18.38
C GLY A 105 17.90 6.78 18.52
N ASP A 106 18.61 6.80 19.65
CA ASP A 106 19.69 5.84 19.96
C ASP A 106 19.22 4.38 20.10
N ASP A 107 17.94 4.20 20.40
CA ASP A 107 17.22 2.92 20.45
C ASP A 107 16.72 2.48 19.06
N GLY A 108 16.97 3.29 18.03
CA GLY A 108 16.40 3.15 16.71
C GLY A 108 14.93 3.56 16.61
N GLY A 109 14.34 4.10 17.68
CA GLY A 109 12.96 4.60 17.70
C GLY A 109 12.77 5.76 16.73
N LEU A 110 11.58 5.86 16.14
CA LEU A 110 11.21 6.94 15.23
C LEU A 110 10.25 7.89 15.95
N ARG A 111 10.49 9.20 15.85
CA ARG A 111 9.60 10.23 16.38
C ARG A 111 9.35 11.28 15.31
N ALA A 112 8.12 11.77 15.17
CA ALA A 112 7.82 12.94 14.38
C ALA A 112 7.66 14.15 15.30
N TRP A 113 8.16 15.31 14.89
CA TRP A 113 7.95 16.57 15.60
C TRP A 113 7.46 17.65 14.63
N SER A 114 6.66 18.57 15.13
CA SER A 114 6.19 19.71 14.35
C SER A 114 6.06 20.97 15.20
N VAL A 115 6.23 22.11 14.55
CA VAL A 115 5.96 23.44 15.08
C VAL A 115 4.87 24.05 14.21
N SER A 116 3.67 24.21 14.75
CA SER A 116 2.56 24.86 14.04
C SER A 116 2.70 26.38 14.10
N GLU A 117 2.23 27.04 13.05
CA GLU A 117 2.18 28.50 12.98
C GLU A 117 0.75 28.96 13.27
N HIS A 118 0.54 29.67 14.39
CA HIS A 118 -0.76 30.27 14.76
C HIS A 118 -0.56 31.77 15.04
N ASN A 119 -1.63 32.56 14.86
CA ASN A 119 -1.58 34.01 15.08
C ASN A 119 -1.26 34.36 16.55
N ASP A 120 -1.59 33.48 17.50
CA ASP A 120 -1.40 33.69 18.95
C ASP A 120 -0.13 33.01 19.51
N GLY A 121 0.74 32.47 18.64
CA GLY A 121 2.00 31.82 19.04
C GLY A 121 2.28 30.49 18.33
N ASN A 122 3.47 29.92 18.55
CA ASN A 122 3.86 28.65 17.91
C ASN A 122 3.55 27.46 18.84
N GLY A 123 2.75 26.50 18.36
CA GLY A 123 2.52 25.23 19.04
C GLY A 123 3.61 24.20 18.72
N ARG A 124 4.08 23.43 19.71
CA ARG A 124 5.09 22.37 19.51
C ARG A 124 4.50 21.01 19.83
N ASN A 125 4.65 20.05 18.92
CA ASN A 125 4.18 18.68 19.09
C ASN A 125 5.27 17.66 18.78
N ILE A 126 5.29 16.55 19.51
CA ILE A 126 6.13 15.39 19.24
C ILE A 126 5.32 14.11 19.43
N ALA A 127 5.43 13.19 18.49
CA ALA A 127 4.74 11.90 18.49
C ALA A 127 5.74 10.77 18.26
N ASN A 128 5.59 9.67 19.00
CA ASN A 128 6.38 8.46 18.79
C ASN A 128 5.72 7.62 17.69
N LEU A 129 6.50 7.18 16.72
CA LEU A 129 6.05 6.37 15.60
C LEU A 129 6.54 4.94 15.77
N ASN A 130 5.61 3.98 15.73
CA ASN A 130 5.96 2.58 15.91
C ASN A 130 6.36 1.93 14.56
N LYS A 131 7.62 2.13 14.18
CA LYS A 131 8.21 1.53 12.96
C LYS A 131 8.25 -0.01 12.97
N LYS A 132 8.09 -0.63 14.15
CA LYS A 132 8.07 -2.10 14.33
C LYS A 132 6.69 -2.70 14.07
N ASN A 133 5.63 -1.90 14.04
CA ASN A 133 4.27 -2.37 13.79
C ASN A 133 3.85 -2.08 12.34
N LYS A 134 3.55 -3.16 11.60
CA LYS A 134 3.11 -3.14 10.20
C LYS A 134 1.93 -2.19 9.93
N LYS A 135 1.05 -1.99 10.92
CA LYS A 135 -0.20 -1.21 10.80
C LYS A 135 -0.12 0.24 11.29
N SER A 136 0.90 0.66 12.02
CA SER A 136 0.87 1.98 12.67
C SER A 136 1.52 3.04 11.78
N TRP A 137 2.79 2.86 11.47
CA TRP A 137 3.55 3.95 10.86
C TRP A 137 3.30 4.07 9.34
N LEU A 138 3.19 2.95 8.62
CA LEU A 138 2.96 2.99 7.18
C LEU A 138 1.51 3.38 6.86
N ASP A 139 0.53 2.99 7.68
CA ASP A 139 -0.86 3.45 7.51
C ASP A 139 -0.98 4.95 7.83
N GLU A 140 -0.28 5.47 8.85
CA GLU A 140 -0.17 6.91 9.11
C GLU A 140 0.46 7.69 7.93
N MET A 141 1.42 7.09 7.20
CA MET A 141 2.01 7.64 5.97
C MET A 141 1.12 7.47 4.72
N LEU A 142 0.44 6.33 4.56
CA LEU A 142 -0.33 5.98 3.35
C LEU A 142 -1.71 6.65 3.32
N VAL A 143 -2.38 6.81 4.46
CA VAL A 143 -3.66 7.52 4.56
C VAL A 143 -3.53 8.98 4.12
N ASN A 144 -2.33 9.57 4.17
CA ASN A 144 -2.08 10.96 3.80
C ASN A 144 -1.43 11.16 2.42
N THR A 145 -0.78 10.16 1.84
CA THR A 145 -0.23 10.25 0.47
C THR A 145 -1.30 10.07 -0.61
N ALA A 146 -2.43 9.40 -0.30
CA ALA A 146 -3.56 9.26 -1.22
C ALA A 146 -4.36 10.57 -1.45
N LYS A 147 -4.20 11.58 -0.58
CA LYS A 147 -4.92 12.87 -0.67
C LYS A 147 -4.13 14.01 -1.32
N LYS A 148 -2.84 13.83 -1.65
CA LYS A 148 -2.02 14.85 -2.30
C LYS A 148 -1.10 14.25 -3.39
N LYS A 149 -1.57 14.24 -4.63
CA LYS A 149 -0.69 14.27 -5.80
C LYS A 149 -1.12 15.36 -6.75
N LYS A 150 -0.74 16.61 -6.43
CA LYS A 150 -0.37 17.61 -7.43
C LYS A 150 0.84 18.40 -6.91
N SER A 151 1.88 18.42 -7.74
CA SER A 151 3.14 19.20 -7.66
C SER A 151 4.17 18.84 -6.58
N SER A 152 5.37 18.43 -7.01
CA SER A 152 6.63 19.22 -6.96
C SER A 152 7.84 18.30 -7.29
N PRO A 153 9.09 18.78 -7.39
CA PRO A 153 10.10 18.51 -8.43
C PRO A 153 10.84 17.16 -8.24
N LEU A 154 10.27 16.28 -7.43
CA LEU A 154 10.82 14.98 -7.07
C LEU A 154 10.64 13.93 -8.19
N LYS A 155 9.75 14.18 -9.17
CA LYS A 155 9.59 13.31 -10.35
C LYS A 155 10.87 13.29 -11.22
N GLU A 156 11.49 14.44 -11.48
CA GLU A 156 12.70 14.53 -12.32
C GLU A 156 13.94 13.94 -11.65
N ALA A 157 14.12 14.13 -10.34
CA ALA A 157 15.22 13.51 -9.60
C ALA A 157 15.07 11.99 -9.50
N ARG A 158 13.82 11.51 -9.43
CA ARG A 158 13.47 10.08 -9.32
C ARG A 158 13.58 9.35 -10.66
N GLU A 159 13.24 9.99 -11.77
CA GLU A 159 13.46 9.43 -13.12
C GLU A 159 14.95 9.26 -13.42
N LYS A 160 15.79 10.27 -13.10
CA LYS A 160 17.24 10.19 -13.35
C LYS A 160 17.96 9.13 -12.51
N LEU A 161 17.50 8.86 -11.29
CA LEU A 161 18.03 7.77 -10.45
C LEU A 161 17.51 6.39 -10.89
N LEU A 162 16.27 6.30 -11.38
CA LEU A 162 15.70 5.07 -11.94
C LEU A 162 16.34 4.68 -13.27
N GLU A 163 16.71 5.63 -14.11
CA GLU A 163 17.36 5.38 -15.40
C GLU A 163 18.79 4.83 -15.21
N LYS A 164 19.55 5.39 -14.26
CA LYS A 164 20.89 4.90 -13.90
C LYS A 164 20.87 3.50 -13.26
N ALA A 165 19.86 3.22 -12.42
CA ALA A 165 19.68 1.89 -11.82
C ALA A 165 19.25 0.83 -12.84
N LYS A 166 18.46 1.21 -13.86
CA LYS A 166 18.05 0.31 -14.95
C LYS A 166 19.22 -0.07 -15.86
N ALA A 167 20.09 0.89 -16.21
CA ALA A 167 21.28 0.64 -17.02
C ALA A 167 22.26 -0.35 -16.34
N LYS A 168 22.48 -0.22 -15.02
CA LYS A 168 23.31 -1.17 -14.25
C LYS A 168 22.69 -2.55 -14.06
N ALA A 169 21.35 -2.64 -14.06
CA ALA A 169 20.64 -3.91 -13.96
C ALA A 169 20.59 -4.68 -15.30
N GLU A 170 20.64 -3.98 -16.44
CA GLU A 170 20.77 -4.60 -17.77
C GLU A 170 22.15 -5.24 -17.97
N GLU A 171 23.21 -4.61 -17.45
CA GLU A 171 24.58 -5.14 -17.53
C GLU A 171 24.79 -6.41 -16.68
N LYS A 172 24.02 -6.58 -15.59
CA LYS A 172 24.02 -7.82 -14.76
C LYS A 172 23.11 -8.93 -15.31
N LYS A 173 22.12 -8.62 -16.15
CA LYS A 173 21.20 -9.60 -16.73
C LYS A 173 21.81 -10.42 -17.87
N SER A 174 22.87 -9.93 -18.51
CA SER A 174 23.58 -10.66 -19.58
C SER A 174 24.42 -11.84 -19.08
N ALA A 175 24.68 -11.95 -17.78
CA ALA A 175 25.52 -13.00 -17.19
C ALA A 175 24.77 -14.15 -16.50
N ALA A 176 23.44 -14.09 -16.38
CA ALA A 176 22.65 -15.06 -15.63
C ALA A 176 21.47 -15.60 -16.45
N ILE A 177 21.77 -16.33 -17.52
CA ILE A 177 20.80 -17.18 -18.23
C ILE A 177 21.39 -18.58 -18.30
N LEU A 178 21.10 -19.41 -17.29
CA LEU A 178 21.13 -20.88 -17.32
C LEU A 178 20.41 -21.36 -16.03
N ASP A 179 19.08 -21.43 -16.05
CA ASP A 179 18.29 -22.55 -15.51
C ASP A 179 16.75 -22.31 -15.62
N ILE A 180 16.18 -22.92 -16.65
CA ILE A 180 14.99 -23.79 -16.70
C ILE A 180 13.69 -23.41 -15.94
N SER A 181 12.66 -23.17 -16.78
CA SER A 181 11.27 -23.71 -16.80
C SER A 181 10.23 -23.31 -15.74
N SER A 182 9.16 -22.60 -16.15
CA SER A 182 7.91 -23.21 -16.67
C SER A 182 6.81 -22.16 -16.93
N GLU A 183 6.16 -22.30 -18.09
CA GLU A 183 4.76 -21.90 -18.40
C GLU A 183 4.43 -20.44 -18.78
N GLY A 184 4.84 -20.08 -20.01
CA GLY A 184 3.89 -20.21 -21.13
C GLY A 184 2.79 -19.16 -21.26
N LYS A 185 3.15 -17.88 -21.41
CA LYS A 185 2.34 -16.89 -22.16
C LYS A 185 3.08 -15.58 -22.47
N ALA A 186 4.15 -15.28 -21.73
CA ALA A 186 5.02 -14.14 -22.00
C ALA A 186 6.04 -14.39 -23.13
N LEU A 187 6.19 -15.63 -23.59
CA LEU A 187 7.20 -16.05 -24.58
C LEU A 187 6.79 -15.86 -26.05
N ALA A 188 5.73 -15.08 -26.33
CA ALA A 188 5.32 -14.79 -27.71
C ALA A 188 5.86 -13.45 -28.23
N LEU A 189 6.53 -12.63 -27.41
CA LEU A 189 7.10 -11.34 -27.86
C LEU A 189 8.64 -11.31 -27.92
N SER A 190 9.33 -12.39 -27.52
CA SER A 190 10.80 -12.42 -27.49
C SER A 190 11.47 -13.30 -28.56
N GLU A 191 10.73 -14.01 -29.41
CA GLU A 191 11.31 -14.87 -30.47
C GLU A 191 10.73 -14.66 -31.87
N THR A 192 10.01 -13.57 -32.12
CA THR A 192 9.81 -13.08 -33.50
C THR A 192 10.21 -11.62 -33.56
N SER A 193 11.45 -11.39 -33.96
CA SER A 193 11.87 -10.14 -34.60
C SER A 193 11.21 -10.01 -35.98
N GLU A 194 9.88 -10.13 -36.03
CA GLU A 194 9.10 -9.56 -37.12
C GLU A 194 8.75 -8.14 -36.69
N ASN A 195 9.06 -7.18 -37.54
CA ASN A 195 8.81 -5.78 -37.31
C ASN A 195 7.28 -5.56 -37.37
N ILE A 196 6.57 -5.81 -36.27
CA ILE A 196 5.11 -5.73 -36.21
C ILE A 196 4.73 -4.27 -36.44
N SER A 197 4.21 -3.99 -37.63
CA SER A 197 3.68 -2.67 -37.99
C SER A 197 2.21 -2.83 -38.35
N PHE A 198 1.41 -1.83 -37.98
CA PHE A 198 -0.03 -1.82 -38.24
C PHE A 198 -0.32 -0.75 -39.28
N LYS A 199 -1.24 -1.00 -40.21
CA LYS A 199 -1.57 -0.02 -41.26
C LYS A 199 -2.45 1.11 -40.75
N ASN A 200 -3.26 0.82 -39.72
CA ASN A 200 -4.21 1.76 -39.14
C ASN A 200 -4.51 1.41 -37.68
N THR A 201 -5.26 2.30 -37.03
CA THR A 201 -5.65 2.15 -35.63
C THR A 201 -6.59 0.98 -35.38
N ASP A 202 -7.35 0.54 -36.38
CA ASP A 202 -8.33 -0.54 -36.23
C ASP A 202 -7.64 -1.90 -36.17
N GLU A 203 -6.61 -2.11 -37.00
CA GLU A 203 -5.73 -3.29 -36.95
C GLU A 203 -5.01 -3.37 -35.60
N LEU A 204 -4.41 -2.26 -35.16
CA LEU A 204 -3.77 -2.18 -33.84
C LEU A 204 -4.79 -2.48 -32.72
N SER A 205 -5.98 -1.88 -32.75
CA SER A 205 -7.00 -2.10 -31.71
C SER A 205 -7.48 -3.55 -31.67
N LYS A 206 -7.65 -4.20 -32.83
CA LYS A 206 -8.00 -5.62 -32.92
C LYS A 206 -6.92 -6.51 -32.30
N TYR A 207 -5.65 -6.21 -32.61
CA TYR A 207 -4.52 -6.92 -32.02
C TYR A 207 -4.50 -6.75 -30.50
N LEU A 208 -4.63 -5.52 -30.00
CA LEU A 208 -4.69 -5.25 -28.57
C LEU A 208 -5.81 -6.02 -27.86
N PHE A 209 -6.99 -6.11 -28.47
CA PHE A 209 -8.13 -6.87 -27.95
C PHE A 209 -7.90 -8.39 -27.92
N GLN A 210 -7.12 -8.93 -28.87
CA GLN A 210 -6.80 -10.36 -28.91
C GLN A 210 -5.74 -10.76 -27.90
N ILE A 211 -4.78 -9.88 -27.64
CA ILE A 211 -3.59 -10.20 -26.85
C ILE A 211 -3.73 -9.84 -25.37
N PHE A 212 -4.34 -8.69 -25.05
CA PHE A 212 -4.37 -8.17 -23.68
C PHE A 212 -5.72 -8.37 -23.00
N ASP A 213 -5.71 -9.05 -21.84
CA ASP A 213 -6.90 -9.40 -21.08
C ASP A 213 -7.64 -8.14 -20.59
N VAL A 214 -6.91 -7.09 -20.20
CA VAL A 214 -7.49 -5.80 -19.78
C VAL A 214 -8.21 -5.06 -20.91
N VAL A 215 -7.76 -5.22 -22.16
CA VAL A 215 -8.44 -4.62 -23.33
C VAL A 215 -9.65 -5.46 -23.69
N LYS A 216 -9.50 -6.78 -23.75
CA LYS A 216 -10.59 -7.73 -24.01
C LYS A 216 -11.74 -7.59 -23.02
N GLY A 217 -11.43 -7.41 -21.74
CA GLY A 217 -12.41 -7.23 -20.67
C GLY A 217 -13.01 -5.82 -20.59
N GLY A 218 -12.72 -4.93 -21.53
CA GLY A 218 -13.27 -3.56 -21.56
C GLY A 218 -12.79 -2.67 -20.41
N MET A 219 -11.70 -3.05 -19.74
CA MET A 219 -11.15 -2.33 -18.59
C MET A 219 -10.23 -1.18 -19.03
N THR A 220 -9.75 -1.21 -20.27
CA THR A 220 -8.82 -0.21 -20.80
C THR A 220 -9.52 0.82 -21.68
N LYS A 221 -9.23 2.11 -21.44
CA LYS A 221 -9.54 3.22 -22.34
C LYS A 221 -8.24 3.82 -22.86
N ILE A 222 -8.02 3.77 -24.16
CA ILE A 222 -6.83 4.33 -24.82
C ILE A 222 -7.26 5.55 -25.62
N SER A 223 -6.55 6.66 -25.49
CA SER A 223 -6.78 7.84 -26.31
C SER A 223 -6.64 7.50 -27.80
N ALA A 224 -7.62 7.92 -28.61
CA ALA A 224 -7.56 7.77 -30.06
C ALA A 224 -6.35 8.47 -30.68
N LYS A 225 -5.91 9.59 -30.09
CA LYS A 225 -4.69 10.30 -30.54
C LYS A 225 -3.44 9.47 -30.25
N TYR A 226 -3.34 8.90 -29.06
CA TYR A 226 -2.20 8.06 -28.70
C TYR A 226 -2.13 6.78 -29.56
N LEU A 227 -3.27 6.15 -29.87
CA LEU A 227 -3.32 5.02 -30.81
C LEU A 227 -2.81 5.39 -32.21
N LYS A 228 -3.18 6.58 -32.73
CA LYS A 228 -2.66 7.06 -34.02
C LYS A 228 -1.16 7.27 -33.99
N ASP A 229 -0.63 7.75 -32.87
CA ASP A 229 0.81 7.93 -32.68
C ASP A 229 1.53 6.59 -32.60
N CYS A 230 0.98 5.58 -31.91
CA CYS A 230 1.55 4.23 -31.87
C CYS A 230 1.67 3.57 -33.25
N VAL A 231 0.72 3.84 -34.16
CA VAL A 231 0.79 3.33 -35.54
C VAL A 231 1.98 3.93 -36.31
N LYS A 232 2.42 5.14 -35.96
CA LYS A 232 3.49 5.87 -36.64
C LYS A 232 4.85 5.76 -35.95
N ASP A 233 4.85 5.50 -34.65
CA ASP A 233 6.03 5.48 -33.79
C ASP A 233 6.11 4.16 -33.03
N GLU A 234 7.07 3.34 -33.46
CA GLU A 234 7.33 2.02 -32.89
C GLU A 234 7.65 2.09 -31.39
N LYS A 235 8.33 3.13 -30.91
CA LYS A 235 8.66 3.28 -29.48
C LYS A 235 7.41 3.50 -28.65
N LYS A 236 6.47 4.31 -29.15
CA LYS A 236 5.18 4.52 -28.48
C LYS A 236 4.32 3.26 -28.48
N MET A 237 4.37 2.47 -29.57
CA MET A 237 3.69 1.18 -29.65
C MET A 237 4.25 0.16 -28.66
N GLN A 238 5.58 0.03 -28.57
CA GLN A 238 6.22 -0.83 -27.58
C GLN A 238 5.91 -0.37 -26.14
N SER A 239 5.90 0.94 -25.89
CA SER A 239 5.46 1.49 -24.60
C SER A 239 4.01 1.11 -24.28
N LEU A 240 3.10 1.21 -25.25
CA LEU A 240 1.71 0.78 -25.09
C LEU A 240 1.61 -0.71 -24.73
N PHE A 241 2.35 -1.59 -25.42
CA PHE A 241 2.35 -3.03 -25.14
C PHE A 241 2.88 -3.35 -23.74
N ASN A 242 3.97 -2.69 -23.33
CA ASN A 242 4.53 -2.85 -21.98
C ASN A 242 3.54 -2.40 -20.91
N ASN A 243 2.85 -1.28 -21.13
CA ASN A 243 1.85 -0.76 -20.21
C ASN A 243 0.64 -1.71 -20.07
N LEU A 244 0.16 -2.28 -21.17
CA LEU A 244 -0.95 -3.24 -21.16
C LEU A 244 -0.54 -4.58 -20.55
N SER A 245 0.67 -5.04 -20.81
CA SER A 245 1.23 -6.25 -20.17
C SER A 245 1.36 -6.09 -18.66
N ALA A 246 1.86 -4.94 -18.19
CA ALA A 246 1.92 -4.61 -16.76
C ALA A 246 0.51 -4.53 -16.14
N ALA A 247 -0.47 -4.01 -16.88
CA ALA A 247 -1.86 -4.00 -16.44
C ALA A 247 -2.45 -5.41 -16.33
N ASP A 248 -2.20 -6.30 -17.30
CA ASP A 248 -2.63 -7.71 -17.24
C ASP A 248 -2.01 -8.44 -16.04
N ALA A 249 -0.72 -8.23 -15.79
CA ALA A 249 -0.05 -8.80 -14.62
C ALA A 249 -0.70 -8.31 -13.31
N THR A 250 -1.06 -7.03 -13.24
CA THR A 250 -1.73 -6.43 -12.08
C THR A 250 -3.14 -6.99 -11.90
N LEU A 251 -3.90 -7.15 -12.99
CA LEU A 251 -5.22 -7.77 -12.97
C LEU A 251 -5.13 -9.20 -12.41
N LYS A 252 -4.22 -10.01 -12.92
CA LYS A 252 -4.03 -11.41 -12.50
C LYS A 252 -3.64 -11.52 -11.02
N ALA A 253 -2.79 -10.62 -10.54
CA ALA A 253 -2.38 -10.57 -9.14
C ALA A 253 -3.56 -10.22 -8.21
N ARG A 254 -4.42 -9.27 -8.62
CA ARG A 254 -5.53 -8.76 -7.79
C ARG A 254 -6.82 -9.55 -7.93
N GLN A 255 -7.02 -10.30 -9.00
CA GLN A 255 -8.22 -11.13 -9.20
C GLN A 255 -8.39 -12.19 -8.10
N LYS A 256 -7.29 -12.58 -7.44
CA LYS A 256 -7.29 -13.50 -6.29
C LYS A 256 -7.48 -12.79 -4.95
N GLU A 257 -7.49 -11.46 -4.93
CA GLU A 257 -7.65 -10.69 -3.70
C GLU A 257 -9.13 -10.66 -3.29
N VAL A 258 -9.39 -11.02 -2.03
CA VAL A 258 -10.71 -10.88 -1.42
C VAL A 258 -11.10 -9.40 -1.43
N GLY A 259 -12.26 -9.14 -2.00
CA GLY A 259 -12.90 -7.86 -2.14
C GLY A 259 -12.70 -7.20 -3.50
N PHE A 260 -11.85 -7.72 -4.38
CA PHE A 260 -11.59 -7.09 -5.67
C PHE A 260 -12.83 -7.10 -6.57
N GLN A 261 -13.28 -5.91 -6.99
CA GLN A 261 -14.48 -5.72 -7.81
C GLN A 261 -14.17 -5.35 -9.26
N GLY A 262 -12.94 -4.94 -9.55
CA GLY A 262 -12.55 -4.59 -10.91
C GLY A 262 -11.44 -3.55 -10.97
N MET A 263 -10.99 -3.32 -12.20
CA MET A 263 -9.92 -2.40 -12.52
C MET A 263 -10.28 -1.60 -13.77
N ARG A 264 -9.85 -0.34 -13.82
CA ARG A 264 -9.92 0.53 -15.00
C ARG A 264 -8.55 1.09 -15.30
N VAL A 265 -8.13 0.98 -16.55
CA VAL A 265 -6.89 1.52 -17.08
C VAL A 265 -7.24 2.63 -18.05
N LYS A 266 -6.66 3.81 -17.91
CA LYS A 266 -6.79 4.90 -18.89
C LYS A 266 -5.39 5.28 -19.36
N ILE A 267 -5.20 5.32 -20.67
CA ILE A 267 -3.98 5.77 -21.33
C ILE A 267 -4.33 7.05 -22.07
N ASP A 268 -3.74 8.16 -21.64
CA ASP A 268 -4.07 9.48 -22.16
C ASP A 268 -3.41 9.79 -23.52
N GLU A 269 -3.55 11.02 -24.02
CA GLU A 269 -2.97 11.44 -25.30
C GLU A 269 -1.44 11.39 -25.36
N ASN A 270 -0.78 11.46 -24.20
CA ASN A 270 0.68 11.46 -24.08
C ASN A 270 1.22 10.06 -23.79
N GLY A 271 0.34 9.07 -23.60
CA GLY A 271 0.72 7.72 -23.19
C GLY A 271 0.86 7.55 -21.68
N GLU A 272 0.47 8.54 -20.87
CA GLU A 272 0.47 8.40 -19.41
C GLU A 272 -0.64 7.44 -18.98
N VAL A 273 -0.28 6.46 -18.16
CA VAL A 273 -1.18 5.41 -17.69
C VAL A 273 -1.70 5.76 -16.31
N SER A 274 -3.02 5.79 -16.18
CA SER A 274 -3.71 5.81 -14.88
C SER A 274 -4.46 4.51 -14.68
N MET A 275 -4.35 3.94 -13.48
CA MET A 275 -5.01 2.70 -13.12
C MET A 275 -5.80 2.91 -11.83
N GLU A 276 -7.09 2.60 -11.88
CA GLU A 276 -8.03 2.66 -10.77
C GLU A 276 -8.51 1.24 -10.49
N SER A 277 -8.60 0.84 -9.22
CA SER A 277 -9.19 -0.43 -8.83
C SER A 277 -10.27 -0.20 -7.78
N SER A 278 -11.34 -0.96 -7.85
CA SER A 278 -12.41 -0.96 -6.84
C SER A 278 -12.32 -2.21 -5.97
N LYS A 279 -12.54 -2.01 -4.67
CA LYS A 279 -12.61 -3.07 -3.67
C LYS A 279 -13.85 -2.86 -2.80
N SER A 280 -14.55 -3.95 -2.50
CA SER A 280 -15.70 -3.98 -1.59
C SER A 280 -15.57 -5.18 -0.66
N THR A 281 -15.80 -4.98 0.63
CA THR A 281 -15.72 -6.07 1.61
C THR A 281 -16.96 -6.10 2.49
N VAL A 282 -17.43 -7.30 2.80
CA VAL A 282 -18.40 -7.54 3.88
C VAL A 282 -17.61 -8.07 5.07
N GLY A 283 -17.92 -7.59 6.26
CA GLY A 283 -17.27 -8.05 7.49
C GLY A 283 -18.29 -8.46 8.54
N PHE A 284 -17.86 -9.33 9.44
CA PHE A 284 -18.67 -9.85 10.54
C PHE A 284 -18.30 -9.21 11.88
N ASN A 285 -19.26 -8.62 12.60
CA ASN A 285 -19.01 -8.06 13.93
C ASN A 285 -19.28 -9.09 15.04
N GLY A 286 -18.41 -10.11 15.11
CA GLY A 286 -18.53 -11.18 16.10
C GLY A 286 -18.42 -10.72 17.55
N GLU A 287 -17.68 -9.64 17.84
CA GLU A 287 -17.59 -9.11 19.21
C GLU A 287 -18.90 -8.48 19.68
N LYS A 288 -19.58 -7.74 18.81
CA LYS A 288 -20.91 -7.19 19.11
C LYS A 288 -21.91 -8.30 19.41
N LEU A 289 -21.99 -9.30 18.54
CA LEU A 289 -22.90 -10.43 18.72
C LEU A 289 -22.56 -11.25 19.97
N LYS A 290 -21.27 -11.44 20.30
CA LYS A 290 -20.88 -12.09 21.56
C LYS A 290 -21.33 -11.31 22.79
N ARG A 291 -21.27 -9.97 22.78
CA ARG A 291 -21.80 -9.14 23.87
C ARG A 291 -23.31 -9.28 23.99
N GLN A 292 -24.03 -9.26 22.87
CA GLN A 292 -25.48 -9.47 22.85
C GLN A 292 -25.87 -10.86 23.36
N MET A 293 -25.13 -11.90 22.97
CA MET A 293 -25.30 -13.25 23.51
C MET A 293 -25.05 -13.31 25.02
N ALA A 294 -24.08 -12.56 25.54
CA ALA A 294 -23.79 -12.51 26.98
C ALA A 294 -24.86 -11.73 27.76
N ALA A 295 -25.48 -10.73 27.14
CA ALA A 295 -26.54 -9.91 27.71
C ALA A 295 -27.92 -10.60 27.69
N ALA A 296 -28.12 -11.57 26.80
CA ALA A 296 -29.37 -12.31 26.67
C ALA A 296 -29.64 -13.18 27.90
N ALA A 297 -30.64 -12.80 28.69
CA ALA A 297 -31.02 -13.48 29.92
C ALA A 297 -32.13 -14.53 29.72
N THR A 298 -32.87 -14.45 28.62
CA THR A 298 -34.00 -15.33 28.33
C THR A 298 -33.91 -15.96 26.95
N LYS A 299 -34.68 -17.04 26.71
CA LYS A 299 -34.81 -17.62 25.36
C LYS A 299 -35.36 -16.61 24.35
N GLY A 300 -36.21 -15.67 24.76
CA GLY A 300 -36.73 -14.61 23.91
C GLY A 300 -35.63 -13.67 23.41
N ASP A 301 -34.77 -13.21 24.33
CA ASP A 301 -33.62 -12.35 23.99
C ASP A 301 -32.66 -13.07 23.04
N MET A 302 -32.36 -14.34 23.32
CA MET A 302 -31.45 -15.12 22.49
C MET A 302 -32.03 -15.41 21.09
N LYS A 303 -33.35 -15.55 20.93
CA LYS A 303 -33.98 -15.63 19.59
C LYS A 303 -33.72 -14.38 18.76
N ALA A 304 -33.79 -13.19 19.37
CA ALA A 304 -33.50 -11.95 18.68
C ALA A 304 -32.04 -11.89 18.22
N VAL A 305 -31.10 -12.31 19.08
CA VAL A 305 -29.68 -12.39 18.70
C VAL A 305 -29.43 -13.42 17.60
N LEU A 306 -30.06 -14.60 17.68
CA LEU A 306 -29.97 -15.62 16.63
C LEU A 306 -30.44 -15.10 15.28
N ALA A 307 -31.53 -14.34 15.23
CA ALA A 307 -32.02 -13.73 14.00
C ALA A 307 -30.99 -12.77 13.37
N LEU A 308 -30.30 -11.96 14.19
CA LEU A 308 -29.23 -11.08 13.72
C LEU A 308 -28.03 -11.88 13.17
N ILE A 309 -27.62 -12.95 13.87
CA ILE A 309 -26.53 -13.82 13.40
C ILE A 309 -26.89 -14.46 12.07
N GLU A 310 -28.13 -14.94 11.90
CA GLU A 310 -28.61 -15.56 10.66
C GLU A 310 -28.66 -14.54 9.49
N GLU A 311 -29.04 -13.30 9.76
CA GLU A 311 -29.01 -12.21 8.77
C GLU A 311 -27.57 -11.85 8.35
N ASP A 312 -26.65 -11.74 9.32
CA ASP A 312 -25.23 -11.50 9.05
C ASP A 312 -24.61 -12.65 8.24
N ILE A 313 -24.93 -13.91 8.57
CA ILE A 313 -24.48 -15.08 7.79
C ILE A 313 -24.96 -14.99 6.35
N LYS A 314 -26.22 -14.62 6.11
CA LYS A 314 -26.73 -14.47 4.74
C LYS A 314 -25.96 -13.41 3.98
N THR A 315 -25.69 -12.27 4.62
CA THR A 315 -24.90 -11.17 4.03
C THR A 315 -23.47 -11.61 3.73
N LEU A 316 -22.87 -12.42 4.60
CA LEU A 316 -21.53 -13.00 4.40
C LEU A 316 -21.52 -14.07 3.31
N GLU A 317 -22.52 -14.93 3.22
CA GLU A 317 -22.60 -15.95 2.16
C GLU A 317 -22.77 -15.30 0.78
N ASP A 318 -23.59 -14.25 0.69
CA ASP A 318 -23.72 -13.45 -0.53
C ASP A 318 -22.45 -12.64 -0.80
N GLY A 319 -21.80 -12.12 0.24
CA GLY A 319 -20.47 -11.51 0.15
C GLY A 319 -19.43 -12.48 -0.41
N PHE A 320 -19.38 -13.71 0.10
CA PHE A 320 -18.45 -14.75 -0.32
C PHE A 320 -18.64 -15.13 -1.80
N LYS A 321 -19.89 -15.31 -2.25
CA LYS A 321 -20.22 -15.54 -3.67
C LYS A 321 -19.72 -14.41 -4.58
N ASN A 322 -19.72 -13.18 -4.08
CA ASN A 322 -19.26 -11.98 -4.79
C ASN A 322 -17.79 -11.64 -4.51
N ASN A 323 -17.02 -12.56 -3.93
CA ASN A 323 -15.62 -12.36 -3.54
C ASN A 323 -15.43 -11.12 -2.64
N MET A 324 -16.37 -10.82 -1.74
CA MET A 324 -16.31 -9.69 -0.80
C MET A 324 -15.87 -10.08 0.62
N CYS A 325 -15.87 -11.36 0.95
CA CYS A 325 -15.29 -11.89 2.18
C CYS A 325 -14.70 -13.28 1.92
N ASP A 326 -13.87 -13.78 2.82
CA ASP A 326 -13.30 -15.12 2.71
C ASP A 326 -14.20 -16.17 3.38
N ALA A 327 -13.89 -17.44 3.13
CA ALA A 327 -14.63 -18.57 3.70
C ALA A 327 -14.50 -18.63 5.23
N ALA A 328 -13.36 -18.20 5.78
CA ALA A 328 -13.11 -18.23 7.22
C ALA A 328 -14.01 -17.23 7.97
N GLU A 329 -14.39 -16.12 7.34
CA GLU A 329 -15.32 -15.15 7.91
C GLU A 329 -16.76 -15.68 7.97
N VAL A 330 -17.19 -16.43 6.94
CA VAL A 330 -18.47 -17.16 6.94
C VAL A 330 -18.46 -18.25 8.02
N GLU A 331 -17.37 -18.99 8.15
CA GLU A 331 -17.23 -20.08 9.13
C GLU A 331 -17.32 -19.56 10.57
N LYS A 332 -16.62 -18.46 10.90
CA LYS A 332 -16.71 -17.83 12.23
C LYS A 332 -18.13 -17.42 12.60
N ALA A 333 -18.92 -16.94 11.64
CA ALA A 333 -20.31 -16.57 11.89
C ALA A 333 -21.18 -17.81 12.13
N LYS A 334 -20.94 -18.89 11.40
CA LYS A 334 -21.61 -20.20 11.61
C LYS A 334 -21.26 -20.83 12.95
N ASP A 335 -20.01 -20.73 13.38
CA ASP A 335 -19.59 -21.18 14.72
C ASP A 335 -20.30 -20.40 15.82
N LEU A 336 -20.43 -19.08 15.65
CA LEU A 336 -21.14 -18.24 16.61
C LEU A 336 -22.64 -18.58 16.67
N LEU A 337 -23.25 -18.90 15.52
CA LEU A 337 -24.63 -19.38 15.47
C LEU A 337 -24.81 -20.68 16.25
N ALA A 338 -23.87 -21.62 16.14
CA ALA A 338 -23.90 -22.87 16.90
C ALA A 338 -23.77 -22.62 18.41
N GLU A 339 -22.82 -21.76 18.82
CA GLU A 339 -22.65 -21.35 20.23
C GLU A 339 -23.92 -20.68 20.78
N ALA A 340 -24.56 -19.81 19.99
CA ALA A 340 -25.81 -19.14 20.37
C ALA A 340 -26.97 -20.12 20.53
N LYS A 341 -27.10 -21.12 19.65
CA LYS A 341 -28.11 -22.19 19.78
C LYS A 341 -27.89 -23.03 21.03
N GLU A 342 -26.65 -23.37 21.35
CA GLU A 342 -26.31 -24.10 22.58
C GLU A 342 -26.64 -23.28 23.84
N LYS A 343 -26.29 -21.99 23.85
CA LYS A 343 -26.64 -21.09 24.98
C LYS A 343 -28.15 -20.94 25.13
N MET A 344 -28.88 -20.78 24.03
CA MET A 344 -30.35 -20.69 24.06
C MET A 344 -31.00 -21.88 24.76
N ALA A 345 -30.48 -23.09 24.56
CA ALA A 345 -31.01 -24.30 25.20
C ALA A 345 -30.90 -24.28 26.73
N LYS A 346 -29.93 -23.53 27.27
CA LYS A 346 -29.64 -23.40 28.72
C LYS A 346 -30.38 -22.23 29.38
N LEU A 347 -30.94 -21.31 28.60
CA LEU A 347 -31.62 -20.13 29.12
C LEU A 347 -33.06 -20.42 29.56
N PRO A 348 -33.58 -19.69 30.57
CA PRO A 348 -34.95 -19.85 31.02
C PRO A 348 -35.94 -19.33 29.97
N ASP A 349 -37.07 -20.02 29.86
CA ASP A 349 -38.19 -19.64 29.01
C ASP A 349 -39.20 -18.82 29.82
N ARG A 350 -38.87 -17.53 30.02
CA ARG A 350 -39.68 -16.56 30.76
C ARG A 350 -39.55 -15.17 30.15
N ALA A 351 -40.42 -14.26 30.57
CA ALA A 351 -40.22 -12.84 30.30
C ALA A 351 -38.98 -12.30 31.05
N PRO A 352 -38.19 -11.41 30.43
CA PRO A 352 -37.06 -10.76 31.09
C PRO A 352 -37.53 -9.78 32.16
N THR A 353 -36.75 -9.63 33.23
CA THR A 353 -36.99 -8.60 34.26
C THR A 353 -36.70 -7.20 33.70
N PRO A 354 -37.16 -6.11 34.34
CA PRO A 354 -36.85 -4.75 33.89
C PRO A 354 -35.35 -4.46 33.79
N GLU A 355 -34.54 -5.03 34.68
CA GLU A 355 -33.09 -4.90 34.69
C GLU A 355 -32.45 -5.65 33.50
N GLU A 356 -32.87 -6.89 33.25
CA GLU A 356 -32.43 -7.70 32.11
C GLU A 356 -32.81 -7.05 30.77
N GLN A 357 -34.03 -6.49 30.68
CA GLN A 357 -34.47 -5.73 29.51
C GLN A 357 -33.57 -4.52 29.24
N SER A 358 -33.21 -3.78 30.29
CA SER A 358 -32.32 -2.61 30.16
C SER A 358 -30.93 -3.01 29.67
N VAL A 359 -30.34 -4.07 30.24
CA VAL A 359 -29.04 -4.60 29.81
C VAL A 359 -29.07 -5.07 28.36
N MET A 360 -30.13 -5.78 27.96
CA MET A 360 -30.29 -6.24 26.57
C MET A 360 -30.46 -5.07 25.60
N ALA A 361 -31.30 -4.08 25.94
CA ALA A 361 -31.53 -2.92 25.10
C ALA A 361 -30.26 -2.10 24.83
N VAL A 362 -29.42 -1.89 25.85
CA VAL A 362 -28.14 -1.19 25.70
C VAL A 362 -27.21 -1.95 24.76
N ASN A 363 -27.12 -3.27 24.88
CA ASN A 363 -26.23 -4.09 24.05
C ASN A 363 -26.76 -4.31 22.62
N MET A 364 -28.07 -4.11 22.38
CA MET A 364 -28.65 -4.12 21.04
C MET A 364 -28.43 -2.79 20.29
N ALA A 365 -28.37 -1.67 21.01
CA ALA A 365 -28.19 -0.34 20.44
C ALA A 365 -26.73 -0.03 20.03
N ILE A 366 -25.75 -0.67 20.69
CA ILE A 366 -24.30 -0.54 20.43
C ILE A 366 -23.88 -1.64 19.45
#